data_AF-A0A7K3ZLM1-F1
#
_entry.id   AF-A0A7K3ZLM1-F1
#
_cell.length_a   1.000
_cell.length_b   1.000
_cell.length_c   1.000
_cell.angle_alpha   90.00
_cell.angle_beta   90.00
_cell.angle_gamma   90.00
#
_symmetry.space_group_name_H-M   'P 1'
#
loop_
_entity.id
_entity.type
_entity.pdbx_description
1 polymer ?
#
loop_
_entity_poly.entity_id
_entity_poly.type
_entity_poly.pdbx_seq_one_letter_code
_entity_poly.pdbx_strand_id
1 'polypeptide(L)'
;MKGAIVFLLVFALLILLTIVGIAIPPGQAIYNAALPGTEQYTINYSIVGTNAFTLIIGVFNGVIYGFVAWLIFTLIMMATKKDKKEQVNVNVTVNNNGANPPPPPPS
;
A
#
# COMPACT_ATOMS: atom_id res chain seq x y z
N MET A 1 -0.80 0.97 -6.79
CA MET A 1 -1.43 -0.37 -6.70
C MET A 1 -0.72 -1.33 -5.75
N LYS A 2 0.61 -1.50 -5.81
CA LYS A 2 1.35 -2.45 -4.94
C LYS A 2 1.06 -2.32 -3.44
N GLY A 3 1.02 -1.10 -2.91
CA GLY A 3 0.68 -0.88 -1.51
C GLY A 3 -0.75 -1.30 -1.14
N ALA A 4 -1.74 -0.99 -1.99
CA ALA A 4 -3.12 -1.40 -1.76
C ALA A 4 -3.29 -2.93 -1.70
N ILE A 5 -2.50 -3.66 -2.49
CA ILE A 5 -2.48 -5.13 -2.43
C ILE A 5 -1.95 -5.61 -1.07
N VAL A 6 -0.88 -4.99 -0.54
CA VAL A 6 -0.36 -5.31 0.80
C VAL A 6 -1.42 -5.05 1.87
N PHE A 7 -2.10 -3.91 1.81
CA PHE A 7 -3.22 -3.61 2.71
C PHE A 7 -4.29 -4.70 2.65
N LEU A 8 -4.77 -5.04 1.44
CA LEU A 8 -5.85 -6.01 1.25
C LEU A 8 -5.48 -7.41 1.75
N LEU A 9 -4.23 -7.85 1.51
CA LEU A 9 -3.76 -9.15 1.98
C LEU A 9 -3.74 -9.23 3.52
N VAL A 10 -3.18 -8.21 4.17
CA VAL A 10 -3.14 -8.15 5.64
C VAL A 10 -4.55 -8.02 6.22
N PHE A 11 -5.38 -7.18 5.63
CA PHE A 11 -6.78 -7.00 6.02
C PHE A 11 -7.56 -8.32 5.96
N ALA A 12 -7.51 -9.02 4.82
CA ALA A 12 -8.22 -10.29 4.64
C ALA A 12 -7.71 -11.39 5.59
N LEU A 13 -6.38 -11.47 5.79
CA LEU A 13 -5.78 -12.42 6.72
C LEU A 13 -6.26 -12.18 8.15
N LEU A 14 -6.26 -10.93 8.61
CA LEU A 14 -6.66 -10.57 9.97
C LEU A 14 -8.15 -10.81 10.21
N ILE A 15 -9.00 -10.60 9.21
CA ILE A 15 -10.41 -10.99 9.28
C ILE A 15 -10.54 -12.50 9.47
N LEU A 16 -9.85 -13.31 8.65
CA LEU A 16 -9.91 -14.77 8.75
C LEU A 16 -9.44 -15.26 10.13
N LEU A 17 -8.32 -14.74 10.63
CA LEU A 17 -7.80 -15.09 11.95
C LEU A 17 -8.78 -14.73 13.07
N THR A 18 -9.44 -13.58 12.96
CA THR A 18 -10.42 -13.15 13.97
C THR A 18 -11.67 -14.05 13.92
N ILE A 19 -12.15 -14.41 12.72
CA ILE A 19 -13.32 -15.29 12.55
C ILE A 19 -13.08 -16.68 13.16
N VAL A 20 -11.87 -17.24 13.03
CA VAL A 20 -11.54 -18.54 13.64
C VAL A 20 -11.27 -18.47 15.15
N GLY A 21 -11.51 -17.31 15.77
CA GLY A 21 -11.48 -17.13 17.23
C GLY A 21 -10.14 -16.66 17.80
N ILE A 22 -9.19 -16.23 16.96
CA ILE A 22 -7.94 -15.66 17.45
C ILE A 22 -8.21 -14.23 17.93
N ALA A 23 -8.08 -14.01 19.23
CA ALA A 23 -8.18 -12.68 19.83
C ALA A 23 -6.93 -11.86 19.52
N ILE A 24 -7.08 -10.91 18.59
CA ILE A 24 -6.03 -9.98 18.19
C ILE A 24 -6.43 -8.59 18.73
N PRO A 25 -5.65 -7.96 19.63
CA PRO A 25 -5.86 -6.55 19.98
C PRO A 25 -5.46 -5.66 18.79
N PRO A 26 -5.91 -4.40 18.66
CA PRO A 26 -6.73 -3.65 19.60
C PRO A 26 -8.25 -3.70 19.32
N GLY A 27 -8.71 -4.51 18.35
CA GLY A 27 -10.07 -4.42 17.80
C GLY A 27 -11.19 -4.51 18.85
N GLN A 28 -11.06 -5.39 19.85
CA GLN A 28 -12.03 -5.49 20.94
C GLN A 28 -12.00 -4.28 21.87
N ALA A 29 -10.82 -3.75 22.19
CA ALA A 29 -10.72 -2.55 23.01
C ALA A 29 -11.36 -1.35 22.32
N ILE A 30 -11.19 -1.24 21.01
CA ILE A 30 -11.83 -0.19 20.19
C ILE A 30 -13.33 -0.40 20.12
N TYR A 31 -13.80 -1.64 19.92
CA TYR A 31 -15.22 -1.95 19.98
C TYR A 31 -15.83 -1.48 21.30
N ASN A 32 -15.25 -1.87 22.44
CA ASN A 32 -15.79 -1.54 23.75
C ASN A 32 -15.77 -0.03 24.03
N ALA A 33 -14.80 0.69 23.49
CA ALA A 33 -14.70 2.14 23.64
C ALA A 33 -15.65 2.91 22.70
N ALA A 34 -15.82 2.44 21.46
CA ALA A 34 -16.62 3.12 20.43
C ALA A 34 -18.11 2.74 20.48
N LEU A 35 -18.42 1.52 20.90
CA LEU A 35 -19.75 0.93 20.94
C LEU A 35 -20.03 0.31 22.32
N PRO A 36 -19.96 1.10 23.41
CA PRO A 36 -20.14 0.57 24.75
C PRO A 36 -21.57 0.04 24.96
N GLY A 37 -21.70 -1.15 25.56
CA GLY A 37 -22.99 -1.73 25.91
C GLY A 37 -23.83 -2.17 24.72
N THR A 38 -23.19 -2.45 23.57
CA THR A 38 -23.86 -3.06 22.41
C THR A 38 -23.46 -4.52 22.18
N GLU A 39 -22.64 -5.10 23.05
CA GLU A 39 -22.18 -6.49 22.92
C GLU A 39 -23.37 -7.45 22.84
N GLN A 40 -24.39 -7.25 23.67
CA GLN A 40 -25.59 -8.11 23.70
C GLN A 40 -26.38 -8.13 22.40
N TYR A 41 -26.31 -7.06 21.58
CA TYR A 41 -26.99 -7.03 20.29
C TYR A 41 -26.15 -7.68 19.20
N THR A 42 -24.82 -7.52 19.27
CA THR A 42 -23.91 -7.98 18.21
C THR A 42 -23.45 -9.43 18.37
N ILE A 43 -23.41 -9.95 19.60
CA ILE A 43 -23.09 -11.37 19.87
C ILE A 43 -24.23 -12.29 19.41
N ASN A 44 -25.47 -11.83 19.54
CA ASN A 44 -26.66 -12.62 19.18
C ASN A 44 -27.06 -12.48 17.71
N TYR A 45 -26.47 -11.54 16.96
CA TYR A 45 -26.75 -11.36 15.54
C TYR A 45 -25.76 -12.17 14.70
N SER A 46 -26.26 -13.22 14.06
CA SER A 46 -25.48 -14.11 13.18
C SER A 46 -25.38 -13.56 11.76
N ILE A 47 -24.17 -13.55 11.21
CA ILE A 47 -23.81 -13.13 9.86
C ILE A 47 -22.90 -14.21 9.27
N VAL A 48 -23.41 -14.95 8.28
CA VAL A 48 -22.63 -15.93 7.49
C VAL A 48 -21.78 -16.86 8.37
N GLY A 49 -22.41 -17.51 9.37
CA GLY A 49 -21.75 -18.51 10.21
C GLY A 49 -20.85 -17.99 11.34
N THR A 50 -20.75 -16.66 11.51
CA THR A 50 -20.13 -16.02 12.68
C THR A 50 -21.09 -14.98 13.27
N ASN A 51 -20.82 -14.43 14.46
CA ASN A 51 -21.59 -13.30 14.98
C ASN A 51 -21.02 -11.94 14.49
N ALA A 52 -21.86 -10.91 14.53
CA ALA A 52 -21.47 -9.56 14.13
C ALA A 52 -20.38 -8.97 15.00
N PHE A 53 -20.35 -9.32 16.29
CA PHE A 53 -19.33 -8.88 17.23
C PHE A 53 -17.91 -9.25 16.73
N THR A 54 -17.70 -10.52 16.37
CA THR A 54 -16.43 -11.03 15.83
C THR A 54 -16.07 -10.35 14.51
N LEU A 55 -17.05 -10.10 13.62
CA LEU A 55 -16.78 -9.41 12.36
C LEU A 55 -16.35 -7.96 12.56
N ILE A 56 -17.01 -7.23 13.45
CA ILE A 56 -16.67 -5.82 13.73
C ILE A 56 -15.25 -5.74 14.32
N ILE A 57 -14.91 -6.62 15.27
CA ILE A 57 -13.54 -6.72 15.81
C ILE A 57 -12.53 -7.04 14.70
N GLY A 58 -12.87 -7.99 13.83
CA GLY A 58 -12.03 -8.37 12.70
C GLY A 58 -11.78 -7.22 11.73
N VAL A 59 -12.80 -6.40 11.45
CA VAL A 59 -12.67 -5.19 10.64
C VAL A 59 -11.77 -4.17 11.31
N PHE A 60 -11.94 -3.88 12.60
CA PHE A 60 -11.06 -2.94 13.32
C PHE A 60 -9.60 -3.39 13.27
N ASN A 61 -9.34 -4.66 13.58
CA ASN A 61 -7.99 -5.23 13.48
C ASN A 61 -7.45 -5.15 12.06
N GLY A 62 -8.23 -5.59 11.07
CA GLY A 62 -7.84 -5.60 9.67
C GLY A 62 -7.49 -4.20 9.17
N VAL A 63 -8.28 -3.18 9.49
CA VAL A 63 -8.01 -1.79 9.06
C VAL A 63 -6.73 -1.27 9.72
N ILE A 64 -6.57 -1.47 11.03
CA ILE A 64 -5.43 -0.92 11.77
C ILE A 64 -4.12 -1.59 11.32
N TYR A 65 -4.06 -2.91 11.34
CA TYR A 65 -2.86 -3.63 10.93
C TYR A 65 -2.60 -3.52 9.43
N GLY A 66 -3.66 -3.52 8.62
CA GLY A 66 -3.56 -3.26 7.19
C GLY A 66 -2.94 -1.88 6.93
N PHE A 67 -3.41 -0.85 7.62
CA PHE A 67 -2.89 0.52 7.49
C PHE A 67 -1.43 0.61 7.95
N VAL A 68 -1.08 0.01 9.08
CA VAL A 68 0.30 -0.03 9.60
C VAL A 68 1.23 -0.75 8.61
N ALA A 69 0.84 -1.93 8.13
CA ALA A 69 1.64 -2.70 7.17
C ALA A 69 1.82 -1.95 5.85
N TRP A 70 0.75 -1.33 5.34
CA TRP A 70 0.80 -0.50 4.15
C TRP A 70 1.71 0.73 4.32
N LEU A 71 1.64 1.39 5.48
CA LEU A 71 2.48 2.54 5.79
C LEU A 71 3.95 2.14 5.82
N ILE A 72 4.30 1.04 6.51
CA ILE A 72 5.65 0.48 6.55
C ILE A 72 6.14 0.18 5.14
N PHE A 73 5.33 -0.53 4.33
CA PHE A 73 5.67 -0.84 2.94
C PHE A 73 5.94 0.43 2.12
N THR A 74 5.11 1.45 2.28
CA THR A 74 5.22 2.72 1.56
C THR A 74 6.50 3.46 1.94
N LEU A 75 6.84 3.51 3.22
CA LEU A 75 8.06 4.14 3.72
C LEU A 75 9.31 3.41 3.21
N ILE A 76 9.33 2.07 3.23
CA ILE A 76 10.44 1.26 2.70
C ILE A 76 10.60 1.51 1.19
N MET A 77 9.50 1.52 0.43
CA MET A 77 9.53 1.76 -1.01
C MET A 77 10.02 3.18 -1.33
N MET A 78 9.67 4.16 -0.50
CA MET A 78 10.13 5.54 -0.65
C MET A 78 11.62 5.66 -0.34
N ALA A 79 12.10 5.01 0.72
CA ALA A 79 13.51 5.02 1.10
C ALA A 79 14.41 4.30 0.07
N THR A 80 13.91 3.24 -0.56
CA THR A 80 14.65 2.45 -1.57
C THR A 80 14.60 3.06 -2.98
N LYS A 81 13.76 4.08 -3.22
CA LYS A 81 13.67 4.81 -4.50
C LYS A 81 14.71 5.93 -4.67
N LYS A 82 15.84 5.87 -3.96
CA LYS A 82 16.99 6.70 -4.31
C LYS A 82 17.66 6.14 -5.56
N ASP A 83 17.79 7.01 -6.56
CA ASP A 83 18.63 6.88 -7.76
C ASP A 83 18.15 5.95 -8.89
N LYS A 84 17.06 6.36 -9.53
CA LYS A 84 17.07 6.44 -11.00
C LYS A 84 16.99 7.89 -11.41
N LYS A 85 18.08 8.64 -11.18
CA LYS A 85 18.39 9.72 -12.11
C LYS A 85 18.61 9.02 -13.44
N GLU A 86 17.66 9.14 -14.35
CA GLU A 86 17.91 8.83 -15.76
C GLU A 86 19.24 9.46 -16.11
N GLN A 87 20.22 8.63 -16.46
CA GLN A 87 21.33 9.11 -17.24
C GLN A 87 20.70 9.58 -18.55
N VAL A 88 20.36 10.87 -18.61
CA VAL A 88 20.07 11.55 -19.86
C VAL A 88 21.37 11.41 -20.65
N ASN A 89 21.41 10.42 -21.52
CA ASN A 89 22.50 10.23 -22.45
C ASN A 89 22.34 11.35 -23.48
N VAL A 90 22.89 12.53 -23.16
CA VAL A 90 22.93 13.66 -24.07
C VAL A 90 23.93 13.28 -25.16
N ASN A 91 23.43 12.64 -26.20
CA ASN A 91 24.23 12.36 -27.38
C ASN A 91 24.45 13.70 -28.11
N VAL A 92 25.56 14.37 -27.83
CA VAL A 92 25.95 15.61 -28.51
C VAL A 92 26.45 15.22 -29.89
N THR A 93 25.60 15.36 -30.91
CA THR A 93 26.04 15.33 -32.30
C THR A 93 26.80 16.63 -32.59
N VAL A 94 28.14 16.59 -32.53
CA VAL A 94 28.99 17.68 -33.01
C VAL A 94 28.92 17.69 -34.53
N ASN A 95 28.07 18.55 -35.10
CA ASN A 95 28.10 18.80 -36.53
C ASN A 95 29.32 19.67 -36.85
N ASN A 96 30.47 19.04 -37.08
CA ASN A 96 31.61 19.69 -37.71
C ASN A 96 31.24 19.93 -39.17
N ASN A 97 30.52 21.03 -39.42
CA ASN A 97 30.51 21.69 -40.73
C ASN A 97 31.91 22.29 -40.94
N GLY A 98 32.88 21.40 -41.19
CA GLY A 98 34.17 21.76 -41.74
C GLY A 98 33.91 22.49 -43.04
N ALA A 99 34.41 23.72 -43.08
CA ALA A 99 34.44 24.55 -44.26
C ALA A 99 35.03 23.77 -45.43
N ASN A 100 34.20 23.39 -46.40
CA ASN A 100 34.70 23.06 -47.72
C ASN A 100 35.23 24.38 -48.31
N PRO A 101 36.53 24.48 -48.64
CA PRO A 101 37.04 25.66 -49.30
C PRO A 101 36.34 25.82 -50.66
N PRO A 102 36.02 27.07 -51.08
CA PRO A 102 35.34 27.31 -52.33
C PRO A 102 36.18 26.81 -53.52
N PRO A 103 35.53 26.32 -54.59
CA PRO A 103 36.24 25.78 -55.75
C PRO A 103 37.10 26.86 -56.42
N PRO A 104 38.26 26.48 -56.97
CA PRO A 104 39.16 27.43 -57.62
C PRO A 104 38.49 28.07 -58.84
N PRO A 105 38.82 29.35 -59.15
CA PRO A 105 38.26 30.05 -60.30
C PRO A 105 38.55 29.30 -61.61
N PRO A 106 37.60 29.27 -62.55
CA PRO A 106 37.82 28.68 -63.87
C PRO A 106 38.95 29.44 -64.62
N SER A 107 39.74 28.64 -65.34
CA SER A 107 41.04 28.93 -65.98
C SER A 107 41.09 30.18 -66.86
#